data_AF-A0AAD1SBE5-F1
#
_entry.id   AF-A0AAD1SBE5-F1
#
_cell.length_a   1.000
_cell.length_b   1.000
_cell.length_c   1.000
_cell.angle_alpha   90.00
_cell.angle_beta   90.00
_cell.angle_gamma   90.00
#
_symmetry.space_group_name_H-M   'P 1'
#
loop_
_entity.id
_entity.type
_entity.pdbx_description
1 polymer ?
#
loop_
_entity_poly.entity_id
_entity_poly.type
_entity_poly.pdbx_seq_one_letter_code
_entity_poly.pdbx_strand_id
1 'polypeptide(L)'
;MEQITSDHTPRLTTLEKSAQEVEHTKEAQERRLLTELLTPKQAKKVQLEGFFRLPKPARAPATVTRDVVAQFESGCDTAAAKEKCPLNFESMQLTFFDDLSSGTVAWRQSLRPLTTILRTHNIRYRWTLTRTLYVSHGDTQLPVRDITAAEATLRTLGLPQDSLPRAIHAASSHNWDPSSLFIPRRATADLHARSNLEA
;
A
#
# COMPACT_ATOMS: atom_id res chain seq x y z
N MET A 1 1.00 46.36 -76.58
CA MET A 1 -0.31 45.75 -76.28
C MET A 1 -0.11 44.84 -75.09
N GLU A 2 -0.87 45.12 -74.06
CA GLU A 2 -0.85 44.54 -72.72
C GLU A 2 -1.28 43.07 -72.74
N GLN A 3 -0.76 42.27 -71.80
CA GLN A 3 -1.60 41.56 -70.83
C GLN A 3 -0.73 40.88 -69.77
N ILE A 4 -0.89 41.36 -68.54
CA ILE A 4 -0.30 40.88 -67.29
C ILE A 4 -1.49 40.47 -66.39
N THR A 5 -1.36 39.30 -65.73
CA THR A 5 -2.04 38.86 -64.48
C THR A 5 -3.56 38.61 -64.50
N SER A 6 -4.15 37.77 -63.65
CA SER A 6 -3.66 36.98 -62.52
C SER A 6 -4.62 35.80 -62.28
N ASP A 7 -4.06 34.66 -61.91
CA ASP A 7 -4.69 33.68 -61.02
C ASP A 7 -5.02 34.34 -59.68
N HIS A 8 -6.19 34.06 -59.10
CA HIS A 8 -6.34 33.88 -57.66
C HIS A 8 -7.73 33.37 -57.28
N THR A 9 -7.84 32.08 -56.97
CA THR A 9 -8.45 31.51 -55.75
C THR A 9 -8.42 29.98 -55.88
N PRO A 10 -7.94 29.21 -54.87
CA PRO A 10 -8.72 29.00 -53.64
C PRO A 10 -7.87 28.77 -52.37
N ARG A 11 -8.17 29.46 -51.26
CA ARG A 11 -7.47 29.24 -49.96
C ARG A 11 -8.37 29.13 -48.73
N LEU A 12 -9.69 29.24 -48.88
CA LEU A 12 -10.62 29.33 -47.74
C LEU A 12 -11.25 28.00 -47.30
N THR A 13 -11.26 26.96 -48.13
CA THR A 13 -11.99 25.70 -47.83
C THR A 13 -11.21 24.70 -46.96
N THR A 14 -9.91 24.93 -46.74
CA THR A 14 -9.03 23.96 -46.05
C THR A 14 -8.98 24.18 -44.54
N LEU A 15 -9.23 25.42 -44.07
CA LEU A 15 -9.18 25.77 -42.65
C LEU A 15 -10.46 25.42 -41.88
N GLU A 16 -11.62 25.45 -42.54
CA GLU A 16 -12.89 25.08 -41.89
C GLU A 16 -13.04 23.56 -41.71
N LYS A 17 -12.50 22.77 -42.64
CA LYS A 17 -12.49 21.30 -42.52
C LYS A 17 -11.59 20.82 -41.38
N SER A 18 -10.45 21.47 -41.13
CA SER A 18 -9.55 21.07 -40.03
C SER A 18 -10.10 21.44 -38.66
N ALA A 19 -10.88 22.52 -38.54
CA ALA A 19 -11.49 22.90 -37.27
C ALA A 19 -12.61 21.93 -36.83
N GLN A 20 -13.44 21.47 -37.76
CA GLN A 20 -14.52 20.51 -37.47
C GLN A 20 -14.00 19.13 -37.05
N GLU A 21 -12.85 18.69 -37.60
CA GLU A 21 -12.25 17.39 -37.27
C GLU A 21 -11.62 17.37 -35.85
N VAL A 22 -11.10 18.51 -35.39
CA VAL A 22 -10.57 18.68 -34.02
C VAL A 22 -11.71 18.70 -32.99
N GLU A 23 -12.86 19.27 -33.33
CA GLU A 23 -14.00 19.33 -32.41
C GLU A 23 -14.66 17.95 -32.23
N HIS A 24 -14.81 17.19 -33.32
CA HIS A 24 -15.32 15.82 -33.27
C HIS A 24 -14.41 14.86 -32.49
N THR A 25 -13.09 15.03 -32.55
CA THR A 25 -12.15 14.22 -31.76
C THR A 25 -12.20 14.54 -30.28
N LYS A 26 -12.42 15.82 -29.93
CA LYS A 26 -12.58 16.26 -28.54
C LYS A 26 -13.88 15.74 -27.91
N GLU A 27 -15.01 15.86 -28.61
CA GLU A 27 -16.28 15.30 -28.13
C GLU A 27 -16.23 13.76 -28.02
N ALA A 28 -15.58 13.08 -28.95
CA ALA A 28 -15.41 11.63 -28.88
C ALA A 28 -14.56 11.22 -27.66
N GLN A 29 -13.52 11.97 -27.33
CA GLN A 29 -12.66 11.73 -26.17
C GLN A 29 -13.40 12.00 -24.86
N GLU A 30 -14.18 13.08 -24.78
CA GLU A 30 -15.00 13.41 -23.61
C GLU A 30 -16.10 12.36 -23.38
N ARG A 31 -16.79 11.89 -24.43
CA ARG A 31 -17.76 10.81 -24.32
C ARG A 31 -17.12 9.49 -23.87
N ARG A 32 -15.90 9.21 -24.30
CA ARG A 32 -15.14 8.02 -23.88
C ARG A 32 -14.79 8.08 -22.39
N LEU A 33 -14.32 9.23 -21.91
CA LEU A 33 -14.03 9.48 -20.50
C LEU A 33 -15.29 9.40 -19.64
N LEU A 34 -16.41 9.98 -20.09
CA LEU A 34 -17.69 9.90 -19.38
C LEU A 34 -18.18 8.45 -19.27
N THR A 35 -18.02 7.66 -20.34
CA THR A 35 -18.41 6.24 -20.37
C THR A 35 -17.55 5.41 -19.42
N GLU A 36 -16.26 5.70 -19.31
CA GLU A 36 -15.34 5.02 -18.38
C GLU A 36 -15.60 5.39 -16.92
N LEU A 37 -16.07 6.62 -16.65
CA LEU A 37 -16.47 7.07 -15.31
C LEU A 37 -17.85 6.56 -14.90
N LEU A 38 -18.78 6.39 -15.84
CA LEU A 38 -20.16 5.97 -15.60
C LEU A 38 -20.37 4.46 -15.68
N THR A 39 -19.41 3.70 -16.21
CA THR A 39 -19.47 2.25 -16.13
C THR A 39 -19.07 1.84 -14.71
N PRO A 40 -19.99 1.29 -13.90
CA PRO A 40 -19.61 0.76 -12.60
C PRO A 40 -18.59 -0.34 -12.86
N LYS A 41 -17.34 -0.13 -12.43
CA LYS A 41 -16.31 -1.18 -12.42
C LYS A 41 -16.96 -2.38 -11.77
N GLN A 42 -17.27 -3.40 -12.58
CA GLN A 42 -17.90 -4.61 -12.06
C GLN A 42 -17.03 -5.10 -10.92
N ALA A 43 -17.61 -5.14 -9.71
CA ALA A 43 -16.89 -5.63 -8.55
C ALA A 43 -16.43 -7.04 -8.90
N LYS A 44 -15.12 -7.19 -9.10
CA LYS A 44 -14.52 -8.47 -9.47
C LYS A 44 -14.96 -9.45 -8.39
N LYS A 45 -15.70 -10.49 -8.77
CA LYS A 45 -16.26 -11.45 -7.82
C LYS A 45 -15.08 -12.10 -7.10
N VAL A 46 -14.90 -11.76 -5.82
CA VAL A 46 -13.86 -12.35 -4.98
C VAL A 46 -14.28 -13.78 -4.69
N GLN A 47 -13.49 -14.75 -5.14
CA GLN A 47 -13.71 -16.15 -4.82
C GLN A 47 -12.93 -16.53 -3.56
N LEU A 48 -13.65 -17.12 -2.61
CA LEU A 48 -13.09 -17.66 -1.37
C LEU A 48 -12.84 -19.15 -1.59
N GLU A 49 -11.60 -19.59 -1.44
CA GLU A 49 -11.24 -21.00 -1.55
C GLU A 49 -11.60 -21.75 -0.25
N GLY A 50 -11.45 -21.09 0.89
CA GLY A 50 -11.77 -21.67 2.18
C GLY A 50 -11.66 -20.69 3.32
N PHE A 51 -12.21 -21.07 4.48
CA PHE A 51 -12.03 -20.32 5.71
C PHE A 51 -12.15 -21.24 6.92
N PHE A 52 -11.46 -20.90 8.00
CA PHE A 52 -11.54 -21.63 9.27
C PHE A 52 -11.30 -20.69 10.45
N ARG A 53 -11.76 -21.10 11.62
CA ARG A 53 -11.58 -20.35 12.88
C ARG A 53 -10.34 -20.86 13.60
N LEU A 54 -9.50 -19.93 14.05
CA LEU A 54 -8.34 -20.29 14.86
C LEU A 54 -8.78 -20.72 16.27
N PRO A 55 -8.04 -21.65 16.90
CA PRO A 55 -8.30 -22.02 18.29
C PRO A 55 -8.09 -20.80 19.20
N LYS A 56 -8.91 -20.69 20.25
CA LYS A 56 -8.70 -19.63 21.25
C LYS A 56 -7.37 -19.86 21.96
N PRO A 57 -6.57 -18.80 22.20
CA PRO A 57 -5.43 -18.91 23.09
C PRO A 57 -5.89 -19.43 24.45
N ALA A 58 -5.13 -20.34 25.06
CA ALA A 58 -5.52 -20.97 26.32
C ALA A 58 -5.81 -19.97 27.46
N ARG A 59 -5.25 -18.77 27.39
CA ARG A 59 -5.41 -17.69 28.38
C ARG A 59 -6.43 -16.61 27.98
N ALA A 60 -7.07 -16.72 26.81
CA ALA A 60 -8.03 -15.72 26.35
C ALA A 60 -9.38 -15.89 27.07
N PRO A 61 -10.05 -14.79 27.50
CA PRO A 61 -11.39 -14.86 28.05
C PRO A 61 -12.39 -15.53 27.09
N ALA A 62 -13.40 -16.20 27.65
CA ALA A 62 -14.44 -16.85 26.86
C ALA A 62 -15.23 -15.87 25.97
N THR A 63 -15.29 -14.60 26.35
CA THR A 63 -15.96 -13.51 25.61
C THR A 63 -15.19 -13.06 24.36
N VAL A 64 -13.89 -13.35 24.26
CA VAL A 64 -13.09 -12.94 23.09
C VAL A 64 -13.50 -13.79 21.89
N THR A 65 -13.81 -13.12 20.77
CA THR A 65 -14.11 -13.74 19.49
C THR A 65 -12.86 -14.41 18.91
N ARG A 66 -13.04 -15.54 18.23
CA ARG A 66 -11.94 -16.22 17.53
C ARG A 66 -11.62 -15.49 16.24
N ASP A 67 -10.34 -15.42 15.92
CA ASP A 67 -9.88 -14.98 14.61
C ASP A 67 -10.33 -15.98 13.53
N VAL A 68 -10.59 -15.45 12.33
CA VAL A 68 -10.95 -16.21 11.14
C VAL A 68 -9.83 -16.07 10.13
N VAL A 69 -9.32 -17.19 9.64
CA VAL A 69 -8.40 -17.23 8.51
C VAL A 69 -9.23 -17.51 7.27
N ALA A 70 -9.07 -16.65 6.26
CA ALA A 70 -9.75 -16.74 4.97
C ALA A 70 -8.71 -16.88 3.87
N GLN A 71 -8.86 -17.90 3.04
CA GLN A 71 -8.03 -18.15 1.86
C GLN A 71 -8.79 -17.70 0.62
N PHE A 72 -8.20 -16.77 -0.12
CA PHE A 72 -8.76 -16.23 -1.35
C PHE A 72 -8.06 -16.85 -2.55
N GLU A 73 -8.77 -16.92 -3.68
CA GLU A 73 -8.19 -17.31 -4.96
C GLU A 73 -7.03 -16.36 -5.32
N SER A 74 -6.03 -16.90 -6.02
CA SER A 74 -4.85 -16.15 -6.44
C SER A 74 -5.22 -14.85 -7.19
N GLY A 75 -4.52 -13.76 -6.88
CA GLY A 75 -4.77 -12.46 -7.51
C GLY A 75 -5.88 -11.62 -6.88
N CYS A 76 -6.42 -12.01 -5.71
CA CYS A 76 -7.27 -11.16 -4.90
C CYS A 76 -6.45 -10.02 -4.27
N ASP A 77 -6.75 -8.77 -4.63
CA ASP A 77 -6.15 -7.60 -4.00
C ASP A 77 -6.90 -7.27 -2.70
N THR A 78 -6.25 -7.56 -1.57
CA THR A 78 -6.78 -7.26 -0.23
C THR A 78 -6.42 -5.86 0.26
N ALA A 79 -5.62 -5.09 -0.49
CA ALA A 79 -5.16 -3.76 -0.06
C ALA A 79 -6.33 -2.79 0.13
N ALA A 80 -7.27 -2.74 -0.83
CA ALA A 80 -8.43 -1.86 -0.76
C ALA A 80 -9.34 -2.16 0.44
N ALA A 81 -9.45 -3.44 0.85
CA ALA A 81 -10.23 -3.82 2.03
C ALA A 81 -9.53 -3.37 3.33
N LYS A 82 -8.20 -3.48 3.39
CA LYS A 82 -7.40 -3.05 4.53
C LYS A 82 -7.37 -1.53 4.69
N GLU A 83 -7.33 -0.78 3.59
CA GLU A 83 -7.38 0.68 3.60
C GLU A 83 -8.69 1.20 4.21
N LYS A 84 -9.80 0.48 3.99
CA LYS A 84 -11.10 0.83 4.54
C LYS A 84 -11.32 0.33 5.98
N CYS A 85 -10.34 -0.37 6.57
CA CYS A 85 -10.48 -0.85 7.94
C CYS A 85 -10.41 0.31 8.95
N PRO A 86 -11.11 0.20 10.09
CA PRO A 86 -11.97 -0.92 10.46
C PRO A 86 -13.31 -0.94 9.69
N LEU A 87 -13.81 -2.13 9.34
CA LEU A 87 -15.10 -2.31 8.67
C LEU A 87 -16.20 -2.61 9.69
N ASN A 88 -17.32 -1.89 9.60
CA ASN A 88 -18.49 -2.19 10.41
C ASN A 88 -19.35 -3.24 9.69
N PHE A 89 -19.66 -4.35 10.37
CA PHE A 89 -20.56 -5.39 9.90
C PHE A 89 -21.53 -5.77 11.01
N GLU A 90 -22.82 -5.53 10.79
CA GLU A 90 -23.86 -5.66 11.82
C GLU A 90 -23.50 -4.86 13.09
N SER A 91 -23.35 -5.54 14.23
CA SER A 91 -22.95 -4.95 15.52
C SER A 91 -21.44 -5.09 15.80
N MET A 92 -20.66 -5.57 14.83
CA MET A 92 -19.24 -5.88 14.99
C MET A 92 -18.36 -4.94 14.17
N GLN A 93 -17.17 -4.67 14.71
CA GLN A 93 -16.09 -4.02 13.99
C GLN A 93 -15.05 -5.06 13.59
N LEU A 94 -14.80 -5.19 12.29
CA LEU A 94 -13.90 -6.15 11.69
C LEU A 94 -12.61 -5.46 11.24
N THR A 95 -11.48 -6.11 11.50
CA THR A 95 -10.16 -5.65 11.06
C THR A 95 -9.49 -6.77 10.30
N PHE A 96 -8.89 -6.45 9.15
CA PHE A 96 -8.20 -7.41 8.30
C PHE A 96 -6.71 -7.35 8.54
N PHE A 97 -6.10 -8.53 8.64
CA PHE A 97 -4.66 -8.70 8.78
C PHE A 97 -4.13 -9.65 7.73
N ASP A 98 -2.86 -9.47 7.37
CA ASP A 98 -2.15 -10.48 6.61
C ASP A 98 -1.82 -11.68 7.50
N ASP A 99 -2.03 -12.88 6.97
CA ASP A 99 -1.51 -14.09 7.59
C ASP A 99 -0.01 -14.17 7.31
N LEU A 100 0.79 -13.96 8.35
CA LEU A 100 2.24 -13.87 8.27
C LEU A 100 2.86 -14.96 9.13
N SER A 101 3.92 -15.59 8.61
CA SER A 101 4.71 -16.52 9.41
C SER A 101 5.29 -15.82 10.65
N SER A 102 5.44 -16.59 11.74
CA SER A 102 5.99 -16.10 13.01
C SER A 102 7.34 -15.42 12.84
N GLY A 103 8.22 -15.97 11.98
CA GLY A 103 9.51 -15.37 11.68
C GLY A 103 9.41 -14.01 10.98
N THR A 104 8.43 -13.81 10.10
CA THR A 104 8.18 -12.50 9.47
C THR A 104 7.65 -11.50 10.49
N VAL A 105 6.72 -11.91 11.36
CA VAL A 105 6.22 -11.05 12.45
C VAL A 105 7.36 -10.63 13.38
N ALA A 106 8.20 -11.56 13.82
CA ALA A 106 9.35 -11.27 14.67
C ALA A 106 10.36 -10.34 14.00
N TRP A 107 10.66 -10.56 12.72
CA TRP A 107 11.53 -9.67 11.95
C TRP A 107 10.94 -8.25 11.81
N ARG A 108 9.64 -8.09 11.57
CA ARG A 108 9.01 -6.76 11.57
C ARG A 108 9.08 -6.09 12.94
N GLN A 109 8.93 -6.86 14.02
CA GLN A 109 9.07 -6.35 15.39
C GLN A 109 10.49 -5.89 15.71
N SER A 110 11.52 -6.55 15.18
CA SER A 110 12.91 -6.10 15.37
C SER A 110 13.19 -4.75 14.70
N LEU A 111 12.47 -4.42 13.63
CA LEU A 111 12.50 -3.12 12.95
C LEU A 111 11.54 -2.07 13.54
N ARG A 112 10.89 -2.35 14.68
CA ARG A 112 10.05 -1.36 15.39
C ARG A 112 10.78 -0.05 15.73
N PRO A 113 12.06 -0.05 16.14
CA PRO A 113 12.81 1.18 16.39
C PRO A 113 12.94 2.04 15.13
N LEU A 114 13.30 1.43 13.99
CA LEU A 114 13.36 2.11 12.70
C LEU A 114 12.01 2.75 12.35
N THR A 115 10.94 1.96 12.35
CA THR A 115 9.60 2.46 12.00
C THR A 115 9.09 3.52 12.97
N THR A 116 9.54 3.50 14.22
CA THR A 116 9.26 4.57 15.19
C THR A 116 9.93 5.87 14.79
N ILE A 117 11.22 5.83 14.42
CA ILE A 117 11.96 7.01 13.92
C ILE A 117 11.26 7.56 12.67
N LEU A 118 11.00 6.71 11.67
CA LEU A 118 10.36 7.13 10.42
C LEU A 118 9.03 7.84 10.67
N ARG A 119 8.19 7.28 11.55
CA ARG A 119 6.92 7.89 11.94
C ARG A 119 7.10 9.21 12.67
N THR A 120 8.05 9.33 13.60
CA THR A 120 8.34 10.59 14.30
C THR A 120 8.73 11.71 13.33
N HIS A 121 9.38 11.36 12.21
CA HIS A 121 9.77 12.30 11.16
C HIS A 121 8.76 12.40 10.01
N ASN A 122 7.54 11.85 10.15
CA ASN A 122 6.49 11.84 9.12
C ASN A 122 6.93 11.23 7.78
N ILE A 123 7.84 10.26 7.83
CA ILE A 123 8.32 9.56 6.63
C ILE A 123 7.44 8.35 6.38
N ARG A 124 6.84 8.32 5.19
CA ARG A 124 5.98 7.23 4.76
C ARG A 124 6.79 5.96 4.54
N TYR A 125 6.24 4.83 4.98
CA TYR A 125 6.81 3.51 4.73
C TYR A 125 5.70 2.46 4.54
N ARG A 126 6.03 1.36 3.87
CA ARG A 126 5.11 0.24 3.62
C ARG A 126 5.81 -1.10 3.78
N TRP A 127 5.14 -2.02 4.47
CA TRP A 127 5.54 -3.42 4.51
C TRP A 127 5.07 -4.16 3.25
N THR A 128 5.91 -5.05 2.72
CA THR A 128 5.45 -6.11 1.81
C THR A 128 5.04 -7.34 2.61
N LEU A 129 4.36 -8.30 1.97
CA LEU A 129 4.06 -9.61 2.57
C LEU A 129 5.33 -10.38 2.96
N THR A 130 6.44 -10.09 2.28
CA THR A 130 7.76 -10.63 2.55
C THR A 130 8.51 -9.81 3.61
N ARG A 131 9.74 -10.21 3.95
CA ARG A 131 10.62 -9.47 4.85
C ARG A 131 11.26 -8.24 4.16
N THR A 132 10.45 -7.32 3.67
CA THR A 132 10.92 -6.04 3.10
C THR A 132 10.05 -4.87 3.60
N LEU A 133 10.72 -3.78 3.99
CA LEU A 133 10.12 -2.48 4.27
C LEU A 133 10.54 -1.51 3.16
N TYR A 134 9.59 -0.84 2.51
CA TYR A 134 9.89 0.24 1.59
C TYR A 134 9.70 1.57 2.31
N VAL A 135 10.72 2.42 2.27
CA VAL A 135 10.69 3.77 2.86
C VAL A 135 10.67 4.80 1.73
N SER A 136 9.72 5.73 1.78
CA SER A 136 9.60 6.79 0.78
C SER A 136 10.68 7.85 0.96
N HIS A 137 11.35 8.23 -0.12
CA HIS A 137 12.32 9.32 -0.15
C HIS A 137 12.22 10.06 -1.50
N GLY A 138 11.54 11.22 -1.50
CA GLY A 138 11.14 11.89 -2.73
C GLY A 138 10.31 10.96 -3.62
N ASP A 139 10.68 10.87 -4.89
CA ASP A 139 10.03 9.97 -5.88
C ASP A 139 10.57 8.53 -5.85
N THR A 140 11.49 8.23 -4.93
CA THR A 140 12.13 6.91 -4.82
C THR A 140 11.66 6.15 -3.59
N GLN A 141 11.82 4.82 -3.64
CA GLN A 141 11.59 3.96 -2.49
C GLN A 141 12.89 3.23 -2.13
N LEU A 142 13.28 3.32 -0.86
CA LEU A 142 14.46 2.68 -0.31
C LEU A 142 14.05 1.33 0.33
N PRO A 143 14.50 0.18 -0.21
CA PRO A 143 14.17 -1.12 0.35
C PRO A 143 15.07 -1.43 1.57
N VAL A 144 14.44 -1.74 2.69
CA VAL A 144 15.09 -2.20 3.91
C VAL A 144 14.76 -3.68 4.11
N ARG A 145 15.80 -4.53 4.00
CA ARG A 145 15.71 -5.99 4.15
C ARG A 145 16.49 -6.51 5.36
N ASP A 146 17.40 -5.70 5.87
CA ASP A 146 18.26 -6.02 7.00
C ASP A 146 18.68 -4.73 7.73
N ILE A 147 19.51 -4.88 8.76
CA ILE A 147 20.00 -3.77 9.57
C ILE A 147 20.92 -2.83 8.79
N THR A 148 21.77 -3.38 7.91
CA THR A 148 22.70 -2.59 7.10
C THR A 148 21.94 -1.66 6.18
N ALA A 149 20.87 -2.16 5.54
CA ALA A 149 19.96 -1.37 4.73
C ALA A 149 19.18 -0.35 5.58
N ALA A 150 18.81 -0.69 6.81
CA ALA A 150 18.15 0.24 7.73
C ALA A 150 19.06 1.42 8.10
N GLU A 151 20.31 1.16 8.47
CA GLU A 151 21.32 2.19 8.78
C GLU A 151 21.61 3.08 7.57
N ALA A 152 21.80 2.46 6.38
CA ALA A 152 21.97 3.20 5.13
C ALA A 152 20.76 4.10 4.85
N THR A 153 19.55 3.60 5.07
CA THR A 153 18.31 4.37 4.89
C THR A 153 18.26 5.56 5.84
N LEU A 154 18.56 5.38 7.13
CA LEU A 154 18.61 6.51 8.08
C LEU A 154 19.67 7.55 7.67
N ARG A 155 20.84 7.10 7.20
CA ARG A 155 21.88 8.00 6.69
C ARG A 155 21.42 8.80 5.48
N THR A 156 20.78 8.15 4.51
CA THR A 156 20.21 8.82 3.34
C THR A 156 19.16 9.86 3.72
N LEU A 157 18.36 9.58 4.76
CA LEU A 157 17.33 10.47 5.26
C LEU A 157 17.85 11.56 6.22
N GLY A 158 19.15 11.58 6.54
CA GLY A 158 19.73 12.52 7.51
C GLY A 158 19.26 12.30 8.95
N LEU A 159 18.89 11.06 9.30
CA LEU A 159 18.31 10.71 10.60
C LEU A 159 19.32 10.06 11.55
N PRO A 160 19.13 10.16 12.87
CA PRO A 160 20.04 9.61 13.86
C PRO A 160 20.14 8.08 13.78
N GLN A 161 21.35 7.56 13.57
CA GLN A 161 21.63 6.12 13.46
C GLN A 161 21.68 5.43 14.83
N ASP A 162 22.05 6.17 15.88
CA ASP A 162 22.27 5.62 17.24
C ASP A 162 21.00 5.04 17.89
N SER A 163 19.84 5.38 17.35
CA SER A 163 18.53 4.91 17.81
C SER A 163 18.14 3.51 17.31
N LEU A 164 18.93 2.87 16.43
CA LEU A 164 18.72 1.47 16.05
C LEU A 164 19.39 0.54 17.06
N PRO A 165 18.65 -0.38 17.72
CA PRO A 165 19.28 -1.35 18.59
C PRO A 165 20.11 -2.34 17.77
N ARG A 166 21.34 -2.58 18.23
CA ARG A 166 22.28 -3.57 17.68
C ARG A 166 21.73 -5.01 17.63
N ALA A 167 20.57 -5.28 18.25
CA ALA A 167 19.92 -6.58 18.30
C ALA A 167 19.42 -7.12 16.94
N ILE A 168 19.40 -6.30 15.89
CA ILE A 168 18.92 -6.73 14.56
C ILE A 168 19.98 -7.59 13.83
N HIS A 169 21.24 -7.61 14.27
CA HIS A 169 22.33 -8.41 13.67
C HIS A 169 22.09 -9.93 13.67
N ALA A 170 21.31 -10.48 14.59
CA ALA A 170 21.04 -11.92 14.61
C ALA A 170 19.89 -12.34 13.67
N ALA A 171 19.02 -11.40 13.24
CA ALA A 171 17.82 -11.69 12.45
C ALA A 171 18.09 -11.94 10.96
N SER A 172 19.28 -11.51 10.50
CA SER A 172 19.80 -11.75 9.15
C SER A 172 20.55 -13.08 9.02
N SER A 173 20.84 -13.77 10.13
CA SER A 173 21.36 -15.13 10.09
C SER A 173 20.21 -16.11 9.86
N HIS A 174 20.45 -17.18 9.09
CA HIS A 174 19.49 -18.27 8.86
C HIS A 174 19.05 -19.00 10.15
N ASN A 175 19.51 -18.57 11.33
CA ASN A 175 19.30 -19.16 12.65
C ASN A 175 18.72 -18.17 13.67
N TRP A 176 17.89 -17.21 13.24
CA TRP A 176 17.18 -16.34 14.17
C TRP A 176 16.19 -17.13 15.05
N ASP A 177 16.46 -17.17 16.35
CA ASP A 177 15.55 -17.71 17.35
C ASP A 177 14.58 -16.61 17.84
N PRO A 178 13.28 -16.67 17.46
CA PRO A 178 12.28 -15.69 17.85
C PRO A 178 11.98 -15.70 19.36
N SER A 179 12.43 -16.70 20.13
CA SER A 179 12.24 -16.74 21.58
C SER A 179 13.16 -15.79 22.36
N SER A 180 14.23 -15.30 21.71
CA SER A 180 15.21 -14.38 22.32
C SER A 180 14.69 -12.95 22.54
N LEU A 181 13.61 -12.55 21.86
CA LEU A 181 12.94 -11.26 22.07
C LEU A 181 11.69 -11.45 22.95
N PHE A 182 11.89 -11.81 24.21
CA PHE A 182 10.79 -11.78 25.17
C PHE A 182 10.47 -10.33 25.54
N ILE A 183 9.58 -9.70 24.78
CA ILE A 183 8.93 -8.43 25.16
C ILE A 183 7.55 -8.78 25.70
N PRO A 184 7.24 -8.51 26.98
CA PRO A 184 5.96 -8.87 27.58
C PRO A 184 4.80 -8.24 26.80
N ARG A 185 3.82 -9.09 26.43
CA ARG A 185 2.60 -8.77 25.65
C ARG A 185 1.68 -7.67 26.22
N ARG A 186 2.09 -6.92 27.25
CA ARG A 186 1.25 -5.88 27.89
C ARG A 186 1.11 -4.58 27.10
N ALA A 187 1.82 -4.41 25.97
CA ALA A 187 1.80 -3.17 25.19
C ALA A 187 1.07 -3.25 23.83
N THR A 188 0.22 -4.25 23.59
CA THR A 188 -0.58 -4.33 22.35
C THR A 188 -1.91 -3.58 22.42
N ALA A 189 -2.34 -3.13 23.60
CA ALA A 189 -3.55 -2.30 23.73
C ALA A 189 -3.31 -0.84 23.27
N ASP A 190 -2.12 -0.28 23.50
CA ASP A 190 -1.81 1.12 23.17
C ASP A 190 -1.32 1.35 21.73
N LEU A 191 -1.15 0.28 20.93
CA LEU A 191 -0.69 0.40 19.55
C LEU A 191 -1.80 0.69 18.54
N HIS A 192 -3.08 0.62 18.94
CA HIS A 192 -4.22 0.69 18.02
C HIS A 192 -5.04 1.98 18.08
N ALA A 193 -4.67 2.95 18.92
CA ALA A 193 -5.39 4.22 19.01
C ALA A 193 -4.96 5.30 17.98
N ARG A 194 -3.97 5.05 17.11
CA ARG A 194 -3.40 6.12 16.25
C ARG A 194 -2.99 5.70 14.83
N SER A 195 -3.57 4.65 14.25
CA SER A 195 -3.40 4.36 12.81
C SER A 195 -4.45 5.05 11.92
N ASN A 196 -5.33 5.89 12.50
CA ASN A 196 -6.32 6.70 11.79
C ASN A 196 -5.99 8.19 11.95
N LEU A 197 -4.95 8.62 11.25
CA LEU A 197 -4.54 10.00 10.92
C LEU A 197 -3.30 9.76 10.04
N GLU A 198 -3.30 9.94 8.73
CA GLU A 198 -3.93 10.95 7.89
C GLU A 198 -4.16 10.37 6.47
N ALA A 199 -5.13 10.96 5.77
CA ALA A 199 -5.35 10.84 4.34
C ALA A 199 -4.16 11.41 3.52
#